data_AF-A0A7S2IG03-F1
#
_entry.id   AF-A0A7S2IG03-F1
#
_cell.length_a   1.000
_cell.length_b   1.000
_cell.length_c   1.000
_cell.angle_alpha   90.00
_cell.angle_beta   90.00
_cell.angle_gamma   90.00
#
_symmetry.space_group_name_H-M   'P 1'
#
loop_
_entity.id
_entity.type
_entity.pdbx_description
1 polymer ?
#
loop_
_entity_poly.entity_id
_entity_poly.type
_entity_poly.pdbx_seq_one_letter_code
_entity_poly.pdbx_strand_id
1 'polypeptide(L)'
;ADNAEALLSRLQALRAQAFVNTAPGLSWCPRPGCGHAVTVSRQAAQQHRPRAVQCSCGTTFCTGCHEVGGHEPASCEQLRQWRLQEDKERQEEVPATNKWLAENAQACPKCKTQISRNGGCNHMVCASCGEHFCYVCGGLWAAHRQQEGGLDYYRCRLGSQSVRADPPDTSTRSGRLRVDSASFQACSEAFRVNRRDAERERGMVRVAAALADAFGIDGACAEFIAESVAASLEARQGFRYSYV
;
A
#
# COMPACT_ATOMS: atom_id res chain seq x y z
N ALA A 1 -5.77 -31.18 -30.48
CA ALA A 1 -4.36 -31.33 -30.06
C ALA A 1 -3.98 -30.22 -29.09
N ASP A 2 -4.33 -28.97 -29.42
CA ASP A 2 -3.96 -27.74 -28.69
C ASP A 2 -4.31 -27.72 -27.19
N ASN A 3 -5.45 -28.32 -26.81
CA ASN A 3 -5.87 -28.37 -25.41
C ASN A 3 -5.02 -29.33 -24.55
N ALA A 4 -4.53 -30.42 -25.13
CA ALA A 4 -3.69 -31.40 -24.43
C ALA A 4 -2.28 -30.84 -24.19
N GLU A 5 -1.73 -30.11 -25.17
CA GLU A 5 -0.43 -29.46 -25.06
C GLU A 5 -0.45 -28.30 -24.04
N ALA A 6 -1.54 -27.52 -24.01
CA ALA A 6 -1.76 -26.50 -23.00
C ALA A 6 -1.87 -27.09 -21.58
N LEU A 7 -2.57 -28.22 -21.43
CA LEU A 7 -2.69 -28.93 -20.15
C LEU A 7 -1.34 -29.49 -19.68
N LEU A 8 -0.57 -30.11 -20.56
CA LEU A 8 0.77 -30.62 -20.25
C LEU A 8 1.71 -29.49 -19.83
N SER A 9 1.71 -28.37 -20.56
CA SER A 9 2.52 -27.19 -20.22
C SER A 9 2.15 -26.64 -18.84
N ARG A 10 0.86 -26.56 -18.53
CA ARG A 10 0.37 -26.13 -17.21
C ARG A 10 0.79 -27.09 -16.09
N LEU A 11 0.70 -28.40 -16.32
CA LEU A 11 1.12 -29.41 -15.35
C LEU A 11 2.64 -29.34 -15.08
N GLN A 12 3.44 -29.15 -16.12
CA GLN A 12 4.89 -28.96 -16.00
C GLN A 12 5.23 -27.71 -15.18
N ALA A 13 4.56 -26.58 -15.46
CA ALA A 13 4.75 -25.34 -14.71
C ALA A 13 4.41 -25.49 -13.22
N LEU A 14 3.27 -26.12 -12.89
CA LEU A 14 2.86 -26.38 -11.50
C LEU A 14 3.84 -27.31 -10.78
N ARG A 15 4.33 -28.34 -11.47
CA ARG A 15 5.34 -29.27 -10.93
C ARG A 15 6.66 -28.55 -10.65
N ALA A 16 7.13 -27.73 -11.59
CA ALA A 16 8.32 -26.92 -11.39
C ALA A 16 8.14 -25.97 -10.21
N GLN A 17 6.99 -25.29 -10.12
CA GLN A 17 6.64 -24.39 -9.02
C GLN A 17 6.72 -25.07 -7.66
N ALA A 18 6.14 -26.26 -7.53
CA ALA A 18 6.21 -27.06 -6.30
C ALA A 18 7.65 -27.45 -5.94
N PHE A 19 8.46 -27.84 -6.92
CA PHE A 19 9.86 -28.22 -6.70
C PHE A 19 10.70 -27.05 -6.20
N VAL A 20 10.65 -25.90 -6.89
CA VAL A 20 11.46 -24.72 -6.53
C VAL A 20 11.02 -24.14 -5.18
N ASN A 21 9.73 -24.15 -4.86
CA ASN A 21 9.23 -23.64 -3.58
C ASN A 21 9.68 -24.49 -2.37
N THR A 22 10.05 -25.75 -2.60
CA THR A 22 10.45 -26.69 -1.53
C THR A 22 11.96 -26.92 -1.48
N ALA A 23 12.66 -26.72 -2.60
CA ALA A 23 14.09 -26.93 -2.70
C ALA A 23 14.89 -25.80 -2.04
N PRO A 24 15.70 -26.08 -1.01
CA PRO A 24 16.54 -25.06 -0.38
C PRO A 24 17.63 -24.60 -1.36
N GLY A 25 17.76 -23.28 -1.52
CA GLY A 25 18.74 -22.68 -2.43
C GLY A 25 18.22 -22.46 -3.86
N LEU A 26 16.92 -22.60 -4.11
CA LEU A 26 16.28 -22.11 -5.33
C LEU A 26 15.28 -21.00 -5.00
N SER A 27 15.15 -20.03 -5.88
CA SER A 27 14.19 -18.94 -5.76
C SER A 27 13.60 -18.59 -7.13
N TRP A 28 12.30 -18.35 -7.20
CA TRP A 28 11.66 -17.86 -8.42
C TRP A 28 12.04 -16.42 -8.71
N CYS A 29 12.20 -16.08 -9.99
CA CYS A 29 12.26 -14.69 -10.41
C CYS A 29 10.88 -14.03 -10.23
N PRO A 30 10.78 -12.86 -9.57
CA PRO A 30 9.51 -12.18 -9.34
C PRO A 30 8.94 -11.47 -10.59
N ARG A 31 9.71 -11.37 -11.69
CA ARG A 31 9.24 -10.70 -12.92
C ARG A 31 8.06 -11.49 -13.52
N PRO A 32 6.90 -10.84 -13.74
CA PRO A 32 5.77 -11.46 -14.43
C PRO A 32 6.17 -12.01 -15.81
N GLY A 33 5.78 -13.24 -16.11
CA GLY A 33 6.06 -13.89 -17.40
C GLY A 33 7.49 -14.43 -17.57
N CYS A 34 8.39 -14.27 -16.59
CA CYS A 34 9.76 -14.76 -16.69
C CYS A 34 9.87 -16.29 -16.61
N GLY A 35 9.23 -16.92 -15.62
CA GLY A 35 9.24 -18.38 -15.46
C GLY A 35 10.60 -19.01 -15.12
N HIS A 36 11.65 -18.21 -14.87
CA HIS A 36 12.98 -18.70 -14.49
C HIS A 36 13.15 -18.77 -12.96
N ALA A 37 13.92 -19.76 -12.50
CA ALA A 37 14.39 -19.86 -11.13
C ALA A 37 15.91 -19.62 -11.08
N VAL A 38 16.39 -19.05 -9.97
CA VAL A 38 17.81 -18.79 -9.72
C VAL A 38 18.33 -19.68 -8.60
N THR A 39 19.59 -20.11 -8.73
CA THR A 39 20.28 -20.88 -7.70
C THR A 39 20.98 -19.93 -6.74
N VAL A 40 20.72 -20.07 -5.46
CA VAL A 40 21.31 -19.28 -4.39
C VAL A 40 22.41 -20.11 -3.73
N SER A 41 23.65 -19.62 -3.78
CA SER A 41 24.78 -20.31 -3.14
C SER A 41 24.52 -20.53 -1.65
N ARG A 42 24.80 -21.75 -1.16
CA ARG A 42 24.65 -22.09 0.28
C ARG A 42 25.50 -21.21 1.20
N GLN A 43 26.61 -20.67 0.71
CA GLN A 43 27.45 -19.73 1.46
C GLN A 43 26.78 -18.36 1.63
N ALA A 44 25.99 -17.91 0.66
CA ALA A 44 25.18 -16.69 0.78
C ALA A 44 24.00 -16.89 1.76
N ALA A 45 23.44 -18.10 1.81
CA ALA A 45 22.39 -18.47 2.77
C ALA A 45 22.90 -18.50 4.23
N GLN A 46 24.16 -18.88 4.45
CA GLN A 46 24.78 -18.98 5.79
C GLN A 46 25.16 -17.61 6.40
N GLN A 47 25.28 -16.55 5.61
CA GLN A 47 25.67 -15.22 6.09
C GLN A 47 24.52 -14.38 6.66
N HIS A 48 23.29 -14.91 6.75
CA HIS A 48 22.09 -14.18 7.22
C HIS A 48 21.84 -12.81 6.56
N ARG A 49 22.47 -12.56 5.41
CA ARG A 49 22.30 -11.33 4.64
C ARG A 49 21.74 -11.71 3.27
N PRO A 50 20.43 -11.52 3.04
CA PRO A 50 19.86 -11.75 1.73
C PRO A 50 20.54 -10.80 0.75
N ARG A 51 21.19 -11.36 -0.26
CA ARG A 51 21.86 -10.59 -1.32
C ARG A 51 20.93 -10.48 -2.51
N ALA A 52 20.93 -9.32 -3.14
CA ALA A 52 20.38 -9.14 -4.47
C ALA A 52 21.06 -10.09 -5.47
N VAL A 53 20.26 -10.84 -6.25
CA VAL A 53 20.73 -11.73 -7.32
C VAL A 53 20.11 -11.32 -8.65
N GLN A 54 20.86 -11.48 -9.73
CA GLN A 54 20.38 -11.20 -11.09
C GLN A 54 19.91 -12.50 -11.76
N CYS A 55 18.66 -12.49 -12.23
CA CYS A 55 18.12 -13.53 -13.09
C CYS A 55 18.66 -13.40 -14.51
N SER A 56 18.67 -14.48 -15.29
CA SER A 56 19.02 -14.47 -16.73
C SER A 56 18.17 -13.51 -17.57
N CYS A 57 16.97 -13.15 -17.11
CA CYS A 57 16.14 -12.12 -17.75
C CYS A 57 16.59 -10.67 -17.45
N GLY A 58 17.66 -10.49 -16.67
CA GLY A 58 18.18 -9.19 -16.23
C GLY A 58 17.47 -8.59 -15.01
N THR A 59 16.49 -9.28 -14.42
CA THR A 59 15.86 -8.80 -13.16
C THR A 59 16.76 -9.08 -11.98
N THR A 60 17.22 -8.04 -11.32
CA THR A 60 17.83 -8.14 -10.00
C THR A 60 16.76 -8.15 -8.92
N PHE A 61 16.86 -9.02 -7.92
CA PHE A 61 15.91 -9.06 -6.80
C PHE A 61 16.50 -9.70 -5.54
N CYS A 62 15.88 -9.41 -4.39
CA CYS A 62 16.23 -10.03 -3.11
C CYS A 62 15.69 -11.45 -3.01
N THR A 63 16.54 -12.42 -2.69
CA THR A 63 16.15 -13.84 -2.53
C THR A 63 15.29 -14.13 -1.29
N GLY A 64 15.27 -13.23 -0.30
CA GLY A 64 14.51 -13.40 0.94
C GLY A 64 13.08 -12.85 0.89
N CYS A 65 12.91 -11.61 0.38
CA CYS A 65 11.60 -10.94 0.33
C CYS A 65 11.10 -10.69 -1.11
N HIS A 66 11.86 -11.11 -2.12
CA HIS A 66 11.56 -10.92 -3.54
C HIS A 66 11.44 -9.46 -4.01
N GLU A 67 12.02 -8.51 -3.26
CA GLU A 67 12.02 -7.11 -3.68
C GLU A 67 12.87 -6.89 -4.93
N VAL A 68 12.29 -6.25 -5.94
CA VAL A 68 12.93 -5.99 -7.22
C VAL A 68 13.97 -4.87 -7.09
N GLY A 69 15.14 -5.10 -7.67
CA GLY A 69 16.32 -4.24 -7.62
C GLY A 69 17.16 -4.41 -6.34
N GLY A 70 16.75 -5.26 -5.40
CA GLY A 70 17.40 -5.35 -4.09
C GLY A 70 16.97 -4.22 -3.16
N HIS A 71 17.40 -4.28 -1.91
CA HIS A 71 17.03 -3.31 -0.88
C HIS A 71 18.16 -2.98 0.08
N GLU A 72 19.40 -3.20 -0.33
CA GLU A 72 20.59 -2.82 0.40
C GLU A 72 20.70 -1.27 0.45
N PRO A 73 21.03 -0.67 1.61
CA PRO A 73 21.59 -1.30 2.82
C PRO A 73 20.56 -1.88 3.80
N ALA A 74 19.26 -1.59 3.64
CA ALA A 74 18.23 -2.08 4.54
C ALA A 74 18.14 -3.62 4.54
N SER A 75 17.78 -4.19 5.68
CA SER A 75 17.46 -5.61 5.82
C SER A 75 16.01 -5.91 5.38
N CYS A 76 15.70 -7.18 5.10
CA CYS A 76 14.32 -7.57 4.79
C CYS A 76 13.34 -7.20 5.91
N GLU A 77 13.79 -7.29 7.17
CA GLU A 77 12.94 -6.97 8.32
C GLU A 77 12.67 -5.46 8.43
N GLN A 78 13.68 -4.62 8.20
CA GLN A 78 13.47 -3.16 8.14
C GLN A 78 12.49 -2.79 7.03
N LEU A 79 12.67 -3.34 5.82
CA LEU A 79 11.75 -3.10 4.71
C LEU A 79 10.33 -3.57 5.01
N ARG A 80 10.18 -4.70 5.72
CA ARG A 80 8.87 -5.19 6.15
C ARG A 80 8.21 -4.22 7.14
N GLN A 81 8.95 -3.75 8.13
CA GLN A 81 8.44 -2.80 9.13
C GLN A 81 8.07 -1.46 8.50
N TRP A 82 8.89 -0.99 7.57
CA TRP A 82 8.63 0.21 6.78
C TRP A 82 7.29 0.15 6.05
N ARG A 83 7.02 -0.95 5.32
CA ARG A 83 5.74 -1.13 4.61
C ARG A 83 4.55 -1.13 5.54
N LEU A 84 4.67 -1.78 6.70
CA LEU A 84 3.62 -1.77 7.70
C LEU A 84 3.35 -0.36 8.23
N GLN A 85 4.37 0.50 8.30
CA GLN A 85 4.21 1.88 8.69
C GLN A 85 3.58 2.73 7.57
N GLU A 86 3.99 2.56 6.32
CA GLU A 86 3.33 3.20 5.16
C GLU A 86 1.84 2.83 5.06
N ASP A 87 1.50 1.56 5.34
CA ASP A 87 0.11 1.10 5.33
C ASP A 87 -0.71 1.73 6.46
N LYS A 88 -0.11 1.93 7.63
CA LYS A 88 -0.76 2.66 8.74
C LYS A 88 -0.99 4.12 8.39
N GLU A 89 0.02 4.81 7.88
CA GLU A 89 -0.13 6.22 7.49
C GLU A 89 -1.16 6.38 6.37
N ARG A 90 -1.17 5.47 5.38
CA ARG A 90 -2.22 5.46 4.33
C ARG A 90 -3.62 5.28 4.92
N GLN A 91 -3.76 4.47 5.96
CA GLN A 91 -5.04 4.25 6.65
C GLN A 91 -5.44 5.44 7.52
N GLU A 92 -4.48 6.14 8.11
CA GLU A 92 -4.69 7.38 8.87
C GLU A 92 -4.97 8.58 7.93
N GLU A 93 -4.42 8.57 6.71
CA GLU A 93 -4.68 9.51 5.62
C GLU A 93 -6.02 9.28 4.91
N VAL A 94 -6.78 8.23 5.26
CA VAL A 94 -8.15 8.03 4.75
C VAL A 94 -8.95 9.31 5.00
N PRO A 95 -9.62 9.88 3.99
CA PRO A 95 -9.86 11.32 3.93
C PRO A 95 -10.59 11.80 5.18
N ALA A 96 -10.13 12.93 5.72
CA ALA A 96 -10.80 13.69 6.78
C ALA A 96 -12.33 13.82 6.55
N THR A 97 -12.80 13.70 5.30
CA THR A 97 -14.21 13.56 4.91
C THR A 97 -14.97 12.44 5.63
N ASN A 98 -14.42 11.23 5.77
CA ASN A 98 -15.12 10.11 6.42
C ASN A 98 -15.17 10.27 7.93
N LYS A 99 -14.09 10.78 8.53
CA LYS A 99 -14.04 11.11 9.96
C LYS A 99 -14.96 12.29 10.29
N TRP A 100 -14.92 13.35 9.50
CA TRP A 100 -15.82 14.50 9.61
C TRP A 100 -17.29 14.07 9.42
N LEU A 101 -17.60 13.19 8.46
CA LEU A 101 -18.95 12.62 8.30
C LEU A 101 -19.37 11.83 9.55
N ALA A 102 -18.49 10.99 10.12
CA ALA A 102 -18.80 10.21 11.32
C ALA A 102 -19.01 11.08 12.58
N GLU A 103 -18.35 12.24 12.61
CA GLU A 103 -18.42 13.21 13.71
C GLU A 103 -19.56 14.23 13.54
N ASN A 104 -19.93 14.58 12.31
CA ASN A 104 -20.82 15.71 12.00
C ASN A 104 -22.06 15.35 11.16
N ALA A 105 -22.25 14.08 10.81
CA ALA A 105 -23.44 13.59 10.11
C ALA A 105 -24.04 12.36 10.81
N GLN A 106 -25.36 12.24 10.71
CA GLN A 106 -26.14 11.10 11.18
C GLN A 106 -26.70 10.33 9.98
N ALA A 107 -26.65 9.00 10.02
CA ALA A 107 -27.18 8.17 8.96
C ALA A 107 -28.71 8.04 9.06
N CYS A 108 -29.42 8.16 7.94
CA CYS A 108 -30.85 7.87 7.89
C CYS A 108 -31.13 6.41 8.28
N PRO A 109 -32.07 6.11 9.20
CA PRO A 109 -32.33 4.73 9.62
C PRO A 109 -32.80 3.83 8.47
N LYS A 110 -33.49 4.39 7.47
CA LYS A 110 -34.09 3.69 6.33
C LYS A 110 -33.13 3.51 5.16
N CYS A 111 -32.58 4.59 4.61
CA CYS A 111 -31.77 4.55 3.39
C CYS A 111 -30.26 4.73 3.63
N LYS A 112 -29.82 4.93 4.89
CA LYS A 112 -28.42 5.11 5.30
C LYS A 112 -27.68 6.33 4.70
N THR A 113 -28.37 7.20 3.97
CA THR A 113 -27.81 8.49 3.52
C THR A 113 -27.33 9.30 4.72
N GLN A 114 -26.12 9.85 4.64
CA GLN A 114 -25.51 10.68 5.68
C GLN A 114 -26.11 12.09 5.62
N ILE A 115 -26.60 12.59 6.75
CA ILE A 115 -27.31 13.86 6.85
C ILE A 115 -26.63 14.70 7.93
N SER A 116 -26.18 15.90 7.58
CA SER A 116 -25.62 16.87 8.53
C SER A 116 -26.72 17.73 9.16
N ARG A 117 -26.51 18.14 10.42
CA ARG A 117 -27.47 18.99 11.13
C ARG A 117 -27.42 20.42 10.61
N ASN A 118 -28.57 20.98 10.23
CA ASN A 118 -28.71 22.34 9.71
C ASN A 118 -29.37 23.34 10.70
N GLY A 119 -29.56 22.95 11.97
CA GLY A 119 -29.86 23.86 13.09
C GLY A 119 -31.21 23.67 13.79
N GLY A 120 -31.22 23.85 15.12
CA GLY A 120 -32.40 24.04 15.97
C GLY A 120 -33.07 22.77 16.50
N CYS A 121 -33.58 21.91 15.62
CA CYS A 121 -34.48 20.80 15.98
C CYS A 121 -33.79 19.43 15.85
N ASN A 122 -34.15 18.46 16.70
CA ASN A 122 -33.67 17.07 16.61
C ASN A 122 -34.50 16.22 15.64
N HIS A 123 -35.69 16.68 15.23
CA HIS A 123 -36.52 16.05 14.22
C HIS A 123 -36.01 16.39 12.83
N MET A 124 -35.56 15.38 12.09
CA MET A 124 -35.05 15.53 10.73
C MET A 124 -35.87 14.70 9.75
N VAL A 125 -36.01 15.23 8.54
CA VAL A 125 -36.63 14.53 7.41
C VAL A 125 -35.53 14.22 6.40
N CYS A 126 -35.39 12.94 6.04
CA CYS A 126 -34.42 12.53 5.05
C CYS A 126 -34.82 13.08 3.67
N ALA A 127 -33.98 13.92 3.07
CA ALA A 127 -34.23 14.46 1.73
C ALA A 127 -34.28 13.38 0.63
N SER A 128 -33.63 12.23 0.84
CA SER A 128 -33.56 11.16 -0.15
C SER A 128 -34.75 10.20 -0.12
N CYS A 129 -35.29 9.86 1.06
CA CYS A 129 -36.37 8.88 1.19
C CYS A 129 -37.62 9.39 1.94
N GLY A 130 -37.61 10.66 2.37
CA GLY A 130 -38.72 11.30 3.10
C GLY A 130 -38.91 10.83 4.54
N GLU A 131 -38.07 9.92 5.05
CA GLU A 131 -38.27 9.33 6.38
C GLU A 131 -37.96 10.31 7.50
N HIS A 132 -38.81 10.33 8.52
CA HIS A 132 -38.68 11.19 9.70
C HIS A 132 -37.91 10.46 10.81
N PHE A 133 -36.83 11.05 11.31
CA PHE A 133 -35.97 10.43 12.32
C PHE A 133 -35.39 11.44 13.31
N CYS A 134 -34.90 10.96 14.45
CA CYS A 134 -34.22 11.77 15.45
C CYS A 134 -32.71 11.84 15.14
N TYR A 135 -32.14 13.04 15.02
CA TYR A 135 -30.72 13.22 14.78
C TYR A 135 -29.84 12.66 15.90
N VAL A 136 -30.30 12.75 17.16
CA VAL A 136 -29.49 12.37 18.34
C VAL A 136 -29.31 10.85 18.43
N CYS A 137 -30.40 10.08 18.37
CA CYS A 137 -30.33 8.63 18.54
C CYS A 137 -30.36 7.84 17.22
N GLY A 138 -30.58 8.51 16.08
CA GLY A 138 -30.70 7.86 14.77
C GLY A 138 -31.97 7.03 14.57
N GLY A 139 -32.86 6.96 15.57
CA GLY A 139 -34.10 6.18 15.53
C GLY A 139 -35.24 6.88 14.80
N LEU A 140 -36.26 6.10 14.40
CA LEU A 140 -37.47 6.61 13.75
C LEU A 140 -38.22 7.60 14.66
N TRP A 141 -38.73 8.69 14.08
CA TRP A 141 -39.48 9.69 14.85
C TRP A 141 -40.83 9.14 15.35
N ALA A 142 -41.40 8.17 14.65
CA ALA A 142 -42.63 7.48 15.06
C ALA A 142 -42.50 6.84 16.47
N ALA A 143 -41.32 6.32 16.82
CA ALA A 143 -41.06 5.75 18.13
C ALA A 143 -40.99 6.83 19.24
N HIS A 144 -40.60 8.06 18.89
CA HIS A 144 -40.58 9.18 19.82
C HIS A 144 -41.99 9.65 20.15
N ARG A 145 -42.89 9.69 19.15
CA ARG A 145 -44.29 10.13 19.30
C ARG A 145 -45.11 9.32 20.32
N GLN A 146 -44.70 8.08 20.60
CA GLN A 146 -45.42 7.15 21.47
C GLN A 146 -45.00 7.24 22.96
N GLN A 147 -44.05 8.11 23.32
CA GLN A 147 -43.55 8.25 24.69
C GLN A 147 -44.05 9.54 25.38
N GLU A 148 -44.07 9.56 26.71
CA GLU A 148 -44.38 10.76 27.50
C GLU A 148 -43.33 11.86 27.25
N GLY A 149 -43.77 13.01 26.74
CA GLY A 149 -42.88 14.08 26.26
C GLY A 149 -42.30 13.85 24.85
N GLY A 150 -42.86 12.90 24.08
CA GLY A 150 -42.43 12.46 22.76
C GLY A 150 -42.50 13.47 21.60
N LEU A 151 -43.01 14.68 21.88
CA LEU A 151 -43.04 15.81 20.95
C LEU A 151 -41.99 16.88 21.33
N ASP A 152 -41.08 16.58 22.25
CA ASP A 152 -39.97 17.49 22.56
C ASP A 152 -38.97 17.50 21.39
N TYR A 153 -39.11 18.51 20.54
CA TYR A 153 -38.29 18.76 19.37
C TYR A 153 -36.82 19.07 19.71
N TYR A 154 -36.50 19.32 20.98
CA TYR A 154 -35.19 19.80 21.43
C TYR A 154 -34.47 18.82 22.38
N ARG A 155 -35.16 17.83 22.97
CA ARG A 155 -34.56 16.83 23.88
C ARG A 155 -34.90 15.39 23.49
N CYS A 156 -33.87 14.56 23.26
CA CYS A 156 -34.03 13.13 23.05
C CYS A 156 -33.79 12.35 24.36
N ARG A 157 -34.79 11.61 24.85
CA ARG A 157 -34.67 10.73 26.04
C ARG A 157 -34.34 9.27 25.72
N LEU A 158 -34.38 8.92 24.43
CA LEU A 158 -34.03 7.58 23.93
C LEU A 158 -32.51 7.37 23.77
N GLY A 159 -31.70 8.43 23.95
CA GLY A 159 -30.26 8.44 23.68
C GLY A 159 -29.35 7.78 24.73
N SER A 160 -29.88 7.14 25.79
CA SER A 160 -29.03 6.57 26.87
C SER A 160 -28.34 5.24 26.53
N GLN A 161 -28.42 4.75 25.28
CA GLN A 161 -27.75 3.50 24.87
C GLN A 161 -26.70 3.67 23.76
N SER A 162 -26.24 4.88 23.47
CA SER A 162 -25.06 5.08 22.62
C SER A 162 -24.13 6.15 23.20
N VAL A 163 -23.69 5.96 24.43
CA VAL A 163 -22.38 6.51 24.79
C VAL A 163 -21.39 5.75 23.93
N ARG A 164 -20.79 6.44 22.95
CA ARG A 164 -19.65 5.93 22.20
C ARG A 164 -18.56 5.69 23.24
N ALA A 165 -18.42 4.45 23.69
CA ALA A 165 -17.32 4.04 24.54
C ALA A 165 -16.06 4.12 23.69
N ASP A 166 -15.15 5.01 24.05
CA ASP A 166 -13.77 4.88 23.61
C ASP A 166 -13.26 3.50 24.10
N PRO A 167 -12.62 2.70 23.23
CA PRO A 167 -12.02 1.45 23.69
C PRO A 167 -10.94 1.78 24.74
N PRO A 168 -10.83 0.99 25.82
CA PRO A 168 -9.79 1.21 26.82
C PRO A 168 -8.42 1.08 26.16
N ASP A 169 -7.58 2.12 26.32
CA ASP A 169 -6.19 2.14 25.88
C ASP A 169 -5.40 1.06 26.62
N THR A 170 -5.32 -0.12 26.01
CA THR A 170 -4.40 -1.17 26.43
C THR A 170 -3.10 -1.06 25.64
N SER A 171 -2.39 0.05 25.76
CA SER A 171 -0.99 0.13 25.35
C SER A 171 -0.11 -0.52 26.42
N THR A 172 -0.09 -1.85 26.43
CA THR A 172 0.98 -2.61 27.08
C THR A 172 2.30 -2.25 26.40
N ARG A 173 3.09 -1.48 27.13
CA ARG A 173 4.45 -1.03 26.89
C ARG A 173 5.36 -2.18 26.43
N SER A 174 5.59 -2.28 25.12
CA SER A 174 6.72 -3.02 24.53
C SER A 174 7.64 -2.01 23.86
N GLY A 175 8.88 -1.90 24.36
CA GLY A 175 9.89 -0.95 23.92
C GLY A 175 10.36 -1.20 22.48
N ARG A 176 9.58 -0.75 21.51
CA ARG A 176 10.08 -0.42 20.16
C ARG A 176 10.27 1.09 20.12
N LEU A 177 11.43 1.54 19.62
CA LEU A 177 11.67 2.95 19.30
C LEU A 177 10.48 3.45 18.46
N ARG A 178 9.64 4.33 19.01
CA ARG A 178 8.65 5.04 18.22
C ARG A 178 9.44 6.02 17.35
N VAL A 179 9.56 5.72 16.06
CA VAL A 179 10.00 6.73 15.09
C VAL A 179 8.92 7.81 15.12
N ASP A 180 9.31 9.06 15.38
CA ASP A 180 8.41 10.20 15.32
C ASP A 180 7.76 10.28 13.92
N SER A 181 6.44 10.52 13.87
CA SER A 181 5.67 10.54 12.62
C SER A 181 6.23 11.55 11.62
N ALA A 182 6.73 12.70 12.09
CA ALA A 182 7.37 13.69 11.23
C ALA A 182 8.70 13.18 10.63
N SER A 183 9.48 12.43 11.41
CA SER A 183 10.73 11.82 10.94
C SER A 183 10.47 10.73 9.89
N PHE A 184 9.44 9.92 10.10
CA PHE A 184 9.03 8.91 9.12
C PHE A 184 8.56 9.56 7.81
N GLN A 185 7.73 10.59 7.88
CA GLN A 185 7.24 11.32 6.70
C GLN A 185 8.39 11.91 5.87
N ALA A 186 9.41 12.50 6.50
CA ALA A 186 10.57 13.03 5.81
C ALA A 186 11.36 11.93 5.07
N CYS A 187 11.63 10.80 5.74
CA CYS A 187 12.25 9.63 5.11
C CYS A 187 11.39 9.04 3.99
N SER A 188 10.06 9.05 4.16
CA SER A 188 9.10 8.53 3.19
C SER A 188 9.06 9.36 1.92
N GLU A 189 9.10 10.68 2.06
CA GLU A 189 9.23 11.56 0.90
C GLU A 189 10.56 11.34 0.19
N ALA A 190 11.68 11.25 0.92
CA ALA A 190 12.99 10.98 0.32
C ALA A 190 13.03 9.62 -0.42
N PHE A 191 12.41 8.57 0.14
CA PHE A 191 12.24 7.27 -0.49
C PHE A 191 11.46 7.36 -1.81
N ARG A 192 10.36 8.13 -1.83
CA ARG A 192 9.51 8.33 -3.01
C ARG A 192 10.19 9.18 -4.09
N VAL A 193 10.93 10.21 -3.69
CA VAL A 193 11.70 11.07 -4.60
C VAL A 193 12.76 10.25 -5.34
N ASN A 194 13.54 9.43 -4.62
CA ASN A 194 14.55 8.58 -5.26
C ASN A 194 13.94 7.60 -6.28
N ARG A 195 12.74 7.06 -6.01
CA ARG A 195 12.00 6.24 -6.97
C ARG A 195 11.62 7.03 -8.23
N ARG A 196 11.05 8.24 -8.06
CA ARG A 196 10.63 9.10 -9.19
C ARG A 196 11.81 9.53 -10.04
N ASP A 197 12.93 9.88 -9.43
CA ASP A 197 14.10 10.30 -10.17
C ASP A 197 14.73 9.14 -10.95
N ALA A 198 14.71 7.91 -10.39
CA ALA A 198 15.11 6.72 -11.14
C ALA A 198 14.20 6.45 -12.36
N GLU A 199 12.90 6.76 -12.29
CA GLU A 199 12.00 6.68 -13.45
C GLU A 199 12.36 7.73 -14.52
N ARG A 200 12.70 8.95 -14.11
CA ARG A 200 13.14 10.03 -15.02
C ARG A 200 14.44 9.70 -15.73
N GLU A 201 15.43 9.16 -15.01
CA GLU A 201 16.71 8.75 -15.57
C GLU A 201 16.57 7.62 -16.59
N ARG A 202 15.72 6.61 -16.32
CA ARG A 202 15.37 5.60 -17.33
C ARG A 202 14.77 6.24 -18.59
N GLY A 203 14.00 7.31 -18.42
CA GLY A 203 13.50 8.12 -19.53
C GLY A 203 14.62 8.74 -20.38
N MET A 204 15.72 9.20 -19.76
CA MET A 204 16.85 9.80 -20.47
C MET A 204 17.51 8.81 -21.43
N VAL A 205 17.67 7.53 -21.06
CA VAL A 205 18.21 6.49 -21.97
C VAL A 205 17.32 6.32 -23.20
N ARG A 206 15.99 6.34 -23.02
CA ARG A 206 15.05 6.23 -24.14
C ARG A 206 15.16 7.42 -25.09
N VAL A 207 15.30 8.63 -24.54
CA VAL A 207 15.49 9.85 -25.35
C VAL A 207 16.84 9.82 -26.06
N ALA A 208 17.91 9.43 -25.37
CA ALA A 208 19.25 9.34 -25.94
C ALA A 208 19.31 8.32 -27.09
N ALA A 209 18.70 7.14 -26.94
CA ALA A 209 18.58 6.15 -27.99
C ALA A 209 17.82 6.71 -29.21
N ALA A 210 16.67 7.37 -28.98
CA ALA A 210 15.88 7.97 -30.06
C ALA A 210 16.64 9.10 -30.80
N LEU A 211 17.44 9.90 -30.09
CA LEU A 211 18.29 10.93 -30.70
C LEU A 211 19.45 10.31 -31.49
N ALA A 212 20.09 9.26 -30.97
CA ALA A 212 21.14 8.54 -31.69
C ALA A 212 20.62 7.98 -33.02
N ASP A 213 19.44 7.35 -33.00
CA ASP A 213 18.76 6.86 -34.21
C ASP A 213 18.42 7.98 -35.19
N ALA A 214 17.90 9.11 -34.69
CA ALA A 214 17.46 10.23 -35.54
C ALA A 214 18.63 10.97 -36.22
N PHE A 215 19.78 11.07 -35.55
CA PHE A 215 20.95 11.83 -36.04
C PHE A 215 22.06 10.94 -36.60
N GLY A 216 21.86 9.61 -36.65
CA GLY A 216 22.87 8.66 -37.14
C GLY A 216 24.16 8.70 -36.32
N ILE A 217 24.05 8.98 -35.01
CA ILE A 217 25.20 9.03 -34.10
C ILE A 217 25.68 7.60 -33.85
N ASP A 218 26.99 7.41 -33.85
CA ASP A 218 27.63 6.11 -33.64
C ASP A 218 27.19 5.47 -32.31
N GLY A 219 27.00 4.14 -32.31
CA GLY A 219 26.38 3.40 -31.22
C GLY A 219 27.12 3.54 -29.87
N ALA A 220 28.41 3.86 -29.92
CA ALA A 220 29.26 4.08 -28.76
C ALA A 220 28.77 5.23 -27.84
N CYS A 221 28.21 6.31 -28.40
CA CYS A 221 27.68 7.40 -27.58
C CYS A 221 26.39 7.01 -26.84
N ALA A 222 25.52 6.23 -27.49
CA ALA A 222 24.29 5.72 -26.86
C ALA A 222 24.62 4.70 -25.75
N GLU A 223 25.62 3.85 -25.98
CA GLU A 223 26.12 2.88 -24.99
C GLU A 223 26.70 3.58 -23.76
N PHE A 224 27.55 4.60 -23.95
CA PHE A 224 28.08 5.40 -22.85
C PHE A 224 26.99 6.05 -21.98
N ILE A 225 25.94 6.59 -22.61
CA ILE A 225 24.79 7.17 -21.88
C ILE A 225 24.04 6.08 -21.11
N ALA A 226 23.83 4.91 -21.74
CA ALA A 226 23.15 3.78 -21.10
C ALA A 226 23.93 3.29 -19.87
N GLU A 227 25.26 3.16 -19.95
CA GLU A 227 26.12 2.77 -18.82
C GLU A 227 26.10 3.82 -17.69
N SER A 228 26.20 5.10 -18.04
CA SER A 228 26.17 6.21 -17.07
C SER A 228 24.84 6.26 -16.30
N VAL A 229 23.73 6.04 -17.01
CA VAL A 229 22.41 5.94 -16.37
C VAL A 229 22.31 4.66 -15.55
N ALA A 230 22.82 3.52 -16.01
CA ALA A 230 22.79 2.28 -15.24
C ALA A 230 23.49 2.44 -13.88
N ALA A 231 24.67 3.08 -13.85
CA ALA A 231 25.37 3.40 -12.61
C ALA A 231 24.56 4.34 -11.70
N SER A 232 23.91 5.35 -12.28
CA SER A 232 23.05 6.28 -11.54
C SER A 232 21.84 5.59 -10.92
N LEU A 233 21.21 4.66 -11.66
CA LEU A 233 20.07 3.88 -11.19
C LEU A 233 20.45 2.95 -10.03
N GLU A 234 21.62 2.33 -10.08
CA GLU A 234 22.13 1.51 -8.97
C GLU A 234 22.36 2.36 -7.71
N ALA A 235 22.99 3.53 -7.85
CA ALA A 235 23.19 4.46 -6.74
C ALA A 235 21.85 4.93 -6.13
N ARG A 236 20.87 5.27 -6.97
CA ARG A 236 19.52 5.66 -6.51
C ARG A 236 18.79 4.55 -5.79
N GLN A 237 18.94 3.30 -6.23
CA GLN A 237 18.40 2.16 -5.50
C GLN A 237 18.99 2.10 -4.09
N GLY A 238 20.32 2.22 -3.96
CA GLY A 238 20.99 2.25 -2.65
C GLY A 238 20.54 3.42 -1.78
N PHE A 239 20.47 4.64 -2.33
CA PHE A 239 19.99 5.81 -1.59
C PHE A 239 18.54 5.67 -1.18
N ARG A 240 17.65 5.16 -2.05
CA ARG A 240 16.25 4.90 -1.73
C ARG A 240 16.13 4.04 -0.46
N TYR A 241 16.82 2.91 -0.39
CA TYR A 241 16.74 2.02 0.76
C TYR A 241 17.60 2.44 1.96
N SER A 242 18.38 3.51 1.86
CA SER A 242 19.06 4.11 3.02
C SER A 242 18.11 4.88 3.95
N TYR A 243 16.92 5.25 3.46
CA TYR A 243 15.88 5.91 4.24
C TYR A 243 14.92 4.93 4.96
N VAL A 244 15.10 3.62 4.74
CA VAL A 244 14.31 2.51 5.31
C VAL A 244 14.94 1.98 6.59
#